data_AF-A0A973WX01-F1
#
_entry.id   AF-A0A973WX01-F1
#
_cell.length_a   1.000
_cell.length_b   1.000
_cell.length_c   1.000
_cell.angle_alpha   90.00
_cell.angle_beta   90.00
_cell.angle_gamma   90.00
#
_symmetry.space_group_name_H-M   'P 1'
#
loop_
_entity.id
_entity.type
_entity.pdbx_description
1 polymer ?
#
loop_
_entity_poly.entity_id
_entity_poly.type
_entity_poly.pdbx_seq_one_letter_code
_entity_poly.pdbx_strand_id
1 'polypeptide(L)'
;MDLIVRFTREASLPNAKSSPISPEKFGTSDETYLAAWSTSDEEMTAFPASEGTLIALPPWSNERSSKGPTADWLWKMIPPDARQAVEKATEPVQVMIESGGLAVDLLPWESLPSLNTGPPRLSVARLVPSVLKPPPLSVVPPLRLLLVTSEAKDDLAFGDRDREILRQAPDPQSYEVREVRDATGSSVMATVHEFDPHIVHFMGHGGIVGGEGAVVLRDENTGLTNWIRASQVSRGLPISTRLLCISTGFTQKNYDINGLVGFAHAPQAVRLPTCIVNRAEVDEAGVRCFWGQFYARLVDERGSVLKAYNAAVAKLAGAGTATPAESFSLVLRDGGDRPLRLGKTIDPVQHAAEVQAQFAARLAADLKDKLKSYEDTDMSKVLSDSYAEERTRFTTFSSTAASFDSE
;
A
#
# COMPACT_ATOMS: atom_id res chain seq x y z
N MET A 1 11.57 2.09 16.02
CA MET A 1 12.63 1.65 15.10
C MET A 1 11.99 1.03 13.86
N ASP A 2 12.48 1.37 12.68
CA ASP A 2 12.00 0.80 11.43
C ASP A 2 12.99 -0.24 10.91
N LEU A 3 12.48 -1.38 10.47
CA LEU A 3 13.23 -2.48 9.89
C LEU A 3 12.65 -2.80 8.52
N ILE A 4 13.43 -2.63 7.47
CA ILE A 4 13.02 -3.00 6.12
C ILE A 4 13.56 -4.40 5.85
N VAL A 5 12.69 -5.29 5.37
CA VAL A 5 13.05 -6.64 4.94
C VAL A 5 12.67 -6.77 3.47
N ARG A 6 13.69 -6.86 2.60
CA ARG A 6 13.53 -6.92 1.16
C ARG A 6 13.65 -8.35 0.67
N PHE A 7 12.65 -8.81 -0.08
CA PHE A 7 12.65 -10.10 -0.77
C PHE A 7 12.88 -9.91 -2.26
N THR A 8 14.03 -10.37 -2.75
CA THR A 8 14.41 -10.30 -4.17
C THR A 8 14.39 -11.69 -4.79
N ARG A 9 13.69 -11.87 -5.91
CA ARG A 9 13.62 -13.18 -6.59
C ARG A 9 15.00 -13.55 -7.16
N GLU A 10 15.49 -14.76 -6.90
CA GLU A 10 16.84 -15.17 -7.33
C GLU A 10 17.04 -15.06 -8.85
N ALA A 11 16.03 -15.42 -9.64
CA ALA A 11 16.06 -15.33 -11.10
C ALA A 11 16.25 -13.89 -11.65
N SER A 12 16.06 -12.86 -10.82
CA SER A 12 16.31 -11.47 -11.19
C SER A 12 17.75 -11.01 -10.95
N LEU A 13 18.61 -11.90 -10.42
CA LEU A 13 20.00 -11.61 -10.07
C LEU A 13 20.96 -12.24 -11.08
N PRO A 14 21.60 -11.45 -11.96
CA PRO A 14 22.49 -12.01 -12.98
C PRO A 14 23.77 -12.67 -12.43
N ASN A 15 24.08 -12.53 -11.13
CA ASN A 15 25.35 -12.97 -10.52
C ASN A 15 25.21 -13.61 -9.12
N ALA A 16 24.03 -14.10 -8.71
CA ALA A 16 23.88 -14.72 -7.39
C ALA A 16 24.77 -15.97 -7.28
N LYS A 17 25.80 -15.92 -6.42
CA LYS A 17 26.60 -17.11 -6.09
C LYS A 17 25.72 -18.03 -5.26
N SER A 18 25.29 -19.15 -5.85
CA SER A 18 24.50 -20.18 -5.19
C SER A 18 25.18 -20.61 -3.88
N SER A 19 24.58 -20.26 -2.74
CA SER A 19 24.98 -20.80 -1.44
C SER A 19 24.30 -22.16 -1.25
N PRO A 20 25.01 -23.24 -0.88
CA PRO A 20 24.46 -24.59 -0.87
C PRO A 20 23.67 -24.82 0.42
N ILE A 21 22.46 -24.28 0.51
CA ILE A 21 21.47 -24.80 1.46
C ILE A 21 20.61 -25.80 0.67
N SER A 22 20.88 -27.09 0.89
CA SER A 22 20.32 -28.18 0.09
C SER A 22 18.79 -28.28 0.24
N PRO A 23 17.99 -28.21 -0.84
CA PRO A 23 16.53 -28.14 -0.81
C PRO A 23 15.83 -29.51 -0.69
N GLU A 24 16.46 -30.54 -0.13
CA GLU A 24 16.01 -31.95 -0.18
C GLU A 24 14.66 -32.27 0.52
N LYS A 25 13.82 -31.30 0.90
CA LYS A 25 12.54 -31.57 1.57
C LYS A 25 11.31 -30.80 1.05
N PHE A 26 11.40 -30.00 -0.01
CA PHE A 26 10.25 -29.22 -0.47
C PHE A 26 9.94 -29.48 -1.94
N GLY A 27 8.70 -29.93 -2.21
CA GLY A 27 8.25 -30.28 -3.56
C GLY A 27 8.11 -29.05 -4.46
N THR A 28 8.83 -29.07 -5.59
CA THR A 28 8.57 -28.50 -6.93
C THR A 28 7.76 -27.19 -7.10
N SER A 29 7.78 -26.24 -6.17
CA SER A 29 7.66 -24.83 -6.58
C SER A 29 8.96 -24.08 -6.26
N ASP A 30 9.76 -23.88 -7.30
CA ASP A 30 11.11 -23.34 -7.26
C ASP A 30 11.13 -21.80 -7.21
N GLU A 31 10.31 -21.18 -6.34
CA GLU A 31 10.46 -19.74 -6.11
C GLU A 31 11.34 -19.49 -4.88
N THR A 32 12.62 -19.28 -5.17
CA THR A 32 13.63 -18.84 -4.21
C THR A 32 13.77 -17.32 -4.20
N TYR A 33 13.90 -16.77 -2.99
CA TYR A 33 14.10 -15.35 -2.73
C TYR A 33 15.34 -15.16 -1.87
N LEU A 34 16.09 -14.10 -2.13
CA LEU A 34 17.05 -13.56 -1.17
C LEU A 34 16.34 -12.54 -0.29
N ALA A 35 16.37 -12.77 1.02
CA ALA A 35 15.91 -11.80 2.01
C ALA A 35 17.10 -11.04 2.61
N ALA A 36 17.11 -9.73 2.40
CA ALA A 36 18.03 -8.79 3.03
C ALA A 36 17.27 -7.91 4.03
N TRP A 37 17.99 -7.27 4.95
CA TRP A 37 17.37 -6.34 5.89
C TRP A 37 18.24 -5.10 6.16
N SER A 38 17.62 -3.99 6.53
CA SER A 38 18.28 -2.74 6.90
C SER A 38 17.37 -1.89 7.79
N THR A 39 17.92 -0.86 8.43
CA THR A 39 17.18 0.14 9.20
C THR A 39 16.82 1.41 8.42
N SER A 40 17.28 1.54 7.17
CA SER A 40 16.99 2.69 6.31
C SER A 40 16.86 2.31 4.84
N ASP A 41 16.09 3.10 4.09
CA ASP A 41 15.93 2.90 2.64
C ASP A 41 17.23 3.18 1.88
N GLU A 42 18.06 4.12 2.38
CA GLU A 42 19.35 4.47 1.78
C GLU A 42 20.32 3.29 1.83
N GLU A 43 20.47 2.67 3.01
CA GLU A 43 21.26 1.45 3.17
C GLU A 43 20.68 0.33 2.31
N MET A 44 19.36 0.09 2.38
CA MET A 44 18.69 -0.94 1.59
C MET A 44 18.90 -0.76 0.08
N THR A 45 18.96 0.47 -0.41
CA THR A 45 19.25 0.76 -1.83
C THR A 45 20.72 0.51 -2.19
N ALA A 46 21.64 0.67 -1.23
CA ALA A 46 23.06 0.38 -1.40
C ALA A 46 23.40 -1.11 -1.27
N PHE A 47 22.52 -1.91 -0.66
CA PHE A 47 22.74 -3.35 -0.48
C PHE A 47 22.88 -4.06 -1.84
N PRO A 48 23.96 -4.82 -2.07
CA PRO A 48 24.09 -5.65 -3.25
C PRO A 48 22.94 -6.65 -3.28
N ALA A 49 22.28 -6.76 -4.43
CA ALA A 49 21.14 -7.66 -4.58
C ALA A 49 21.48 -9.15 -4.37
N SER A 50 22.78 -9.49 -4.30
CA SER A 50 23.31 -10.84 -4.01
C SER A 50 23.57 -11.13 -2.52
N GLU A 51 23.42 -10.16 -1.63
CA GLU A 51 23.59 -10.37 -0.18
C GLU A 51 22.23 -10.62 0.48
N GLY A 52 22.13 -11.67 1.29
CA GLY A 52 20.90 -12.02 1.99
C GLY A 52 20.84 -13.48 2.42
N THR A 53 19.74 -13.84 3.08
CA THR A 53 19.41 -15.23 3.41
C THR A 53 18.54 -15.80 2.30
N LEU A 54 18.93 -16.94 1.73
CA LEU A 54 18.09 -17.64 0.74
C LEU A 54 16.88 -18.27 1.42
N ILE A 55 15.70 -18.02 0.87
CA ILE A 55 14.42 -18.49 1.38
C ILE A 55 13.66 -19.12 0.23
N ALA A 56 13.29 -20.39 0.40
CA ALA A 56 12.35 -21.05 -0.49
C ALA A 56 10.93 -20.80 0.01
N LEU A 57 10.07 -20.28 -0.86
CA LEU A 57 8.64 -20.31 -0.58
C LEU A 57 8.14 -21.73 -0.82
N PRO A 58 7.31 -22.30 0.09
CA PRO A 58 6.61 -23.53 -0.21
C PRO A 58 5.71 -23.31 -1.43
N PRO A 59 5.29 -24.39 -2.11
CA PRO A 59 4.19 -24.35 -3.05
C PRO A 59 2.95 -23.88 -2.30
N TRP A 60 2.78 -22.57 -2.30
CA TRP A 60 1.57 -21.92 -1.87
C TRP A 60 0.57 -22.23 -2.98
N SER A 61 -0.19 -23.30 -2.78
CA SER A 61 -1.38 -23.49 -3.57
C SER A 61 -2.36 -22.42 -3.12
N ASN A 62 -3.01 -21.76 -4.08
CA ASN A 62 -4.19 -20.93 -3.82
C ASN A 62 -5.33 -21.73 -3.14
N GLU A 63 -5.16 -23.04 -2.92
CA GLU A 63 -6.04 -23.81 -2.07
C GLU A 63 -5.93 -23.26 -0.66
N ARG A 64 -6.99 -22.53 -0.28
CA ARG A 64 -7.30 -22.05 1.07
C ARG A 64 -7.29 -23.23 2.06
N SER A 65 -6.12 -23.73 2.41
CA SER A 65 -5.99 -24.48 3.65
C SER A 65 -6.48 -23.52 4.73
N SER A 66 -7.46 -23.95 5.52
CA SER A 66 -8.07 -23.14 6.57
C SER A 66 -7.08 -22.71 7.66
N LYS A 67 -5.83 -23.17 7.57
CA LYS A 67 -4.71 -22.85 8.44
C LYS A 67 -3.55 -22.35 7.58
N GLY A 68 -3.73 -21.20 6.93
CA GLY A 68 -2.67 -20.50 6.19
C GLY A 68 -1.36 -20.39 7.00
N PRO A 69 -0.26 -19.93 6.38
CA PRO A 69 1.05 -19.90 7.03
C PRO A 69 0.97 -19.30 8.43
N THR A 70 1.48 -20.02 9.42
CA THR A 70 1.48 -19.53 10.80
C THR A 70 2.45 -18.37 10.93
N ALA A 71 2.21 -17.50 11.91
CA ALA A 71 3.11 -16.40 12.20
C ALA A 71 4.54 -16.90 12.49
N ASP A 72 4.71 -18.07 13.13
CA ASP A 72 6.01 -18.69 13.40
C ASP A 72 6.79 -19.01 12.12
N TRP A 73 6.07 -19.42 11.08
CA TRP A 73 6.66 -19.73 9.80
C TRP A 73 7.11 -18.46 9.08
N LEU A 74 6.25 -17.43 9.04
CA LEU A 74 6.60 -16.12 8.50
C LEU A 74 7.79 -15.51 9.25
N TRP A 75 7.86 -15.67 10.57
CA TRP A 75 8.98 -15.20 11.36
C TRP A 75 10.30 -15.82 10.93
N LYS A 76 10.31 -17.13 10.65
CA LYS A 76 11.52 -17.82 10.16
C LYS A 76 12.01 -17.31 8.81
N MET A 77 11.15 -16.65 8.03
CA MET A 77 11.54 -15.99 6.79
C MET A 77 12.18 -14.61 7.01
N ILE A 78 12.10 -14.05 8.21
CA ILE A 78 12.84 -12.83 8.53
C ILE A 78 14.31 -13.20 8.79
N PRO A 79 15.29 -12.50 8.18
CA PRO A 79 16.71 -12.77 8.39
C PRO A 79 17.05 -12.88 9.90
N PRO A 80 17.90 -13.85 10.31
CA PRO A 80 18.21 -14.07 11.73
C PRO A 80 18.67 -12.80 12.48
N ASP A 81 19.47 -11.96 11.82
CA ASP A 81 19.98 -10.73 12.41
C ASP A 81 18.88 -9.67 12.59
N ALA A 82 17.93 -9.57 11.64
CA ALA A 82 16.75 -8.72 11.79
C ALA A 82 15.85 -9.19 12.94
N ARG A 83 15.64 -10.51 13.08
CA ARG A 83 14.88 -11.07 14.20
C ARG A 83 15.56 -10.74 15.53
N GLN A 84 16.87 -10.90 15.60
CA GLN A 84 17.63 -10.54 16.79
C GLN A 84 17.53 -9.04 17.11
N ALA A 85 17.51 -8.17 16.09
CA ALA A 85 17.30 -6.74 16.27
C ALA A 85 15.90 -6.44 16.85
N VAL A 86 14.85 -7.13 16.41
CA VAL A 86 13.51 -7.03 16.99
C VAL A 86 13.49 -7.50 18.44
N GLU A 87 14.07 -8.67 18.73
CA GLU A 87 14.10 -9.27 20.08
C GLU A 87 14.88 -8.41 21.09
N LYS A 88 15.89 -7.66 20.62
CA LYS A 88 16.71 -6.77 21.46
C LYS A 88 16.17 -5.34 21.54
N ALA A 89 15.20 -4.97 20.71
CA ALA A 89 14.66 -3.61 20.69
C ALA A 89 13.99 -3.29 22.03
N THR A 90 14.14 -2.07 22.50
CA THR A 90 13.41 -1.55 23.68
C THR A 90 12.23 -0.66 23.30
N GLU A 91 12.18 -0.24 22.03
CA GLU A 91 11.17 0.64 21.45
C GLU A 91 10.31 -0.11 20.43
N PRO A 92 9.05 0.32 20.18
CA PRO A 92 8.21 -0.24 19.11
C PRO A 92 8.95 -0.42 17.80
N VAL A 93 8.78 -1.60 17.19
CA VAL A 93 9.47 -1.97 15.95
C VAL A 93 8.45 -2.09 14.83
N GLN A 94 8.70 -1.36 13.76
CA GLN A 94 7.95 -1.45 12.51
C GLN A 94 8.73 -2.31 11.52
N VAL A 95 8.22 -3.48 11.17
CA VAL A 95 8.77 -4.28 10.08
C VAL A 95 8.07 -3.88 8.77
N MET A 96 8.84 -3.45 7.80
CA MET A 96 8.41 -3.06 6.46
C MET A 96 8.82 -4.15 5.48
N ILE A 97 7.84 -4.82 4.89
CA ILE A 97 8.09 -5.88 3.89
C ILE A 97 8.15 -5.24 2.50
N GLU A 98 9.33 -5.32 1.88
CA GLU A 98 9.55 -4.90 0.50
C GLU A 98 9.64 -6.12 -0.41
N SER A 99 8.82 -6.21 -1.44
CA SER A 99 8.93 -7.26 -2.46
C SER A 99 8.55 -6.74 -3.84
N GLY A 100 9.12 -7.39 -4.86
CA GLY A 100 8.68 -7.26 -6.25
C GLY A 100 8.01 -8.54 -6.78
N GLY A 101 7.65 -9.48 -5.89
CA GLY A 101 7.12 -10.79 -6.25
C GLY A 101 5.78 -11.08 -5.59
N LEU A 102 4.77 -11.34 -6.42
CA LEU A 102 3.40 -11.60 -5.98
C LEU A 102 3.31 -12.72 -4.93
N ALA A 103 4.16 -13.75 -5.01
CA ALA A 103 4.14 -14.84 -4.04
C ALA A 103 4.48 -14.38 -2.61
N VAL A 104 5.40 -13.43 -2.44
CA VAL A 104 5.72 -12.81 -1.14
C VAL A 104 4.64 -11.82 -0.73
N ASP A 105 4.09 -11.07 -1.69
CA ASP A 105 3.04 -10.07 -1.43
C ASP A 105 1.75 -10.72 -0.89
N LEU A 106 1.43 -11.92 -1.34
CA LEU A 106 0.24 -12.63 -0.89
C LEU A 106 0.39 -13.28 0.50
N LEU A 107 1.60 -13.39 1.06
CA LEU A 107 1.80 -13.92 2.41
C LEU A 107 1.21 -13.00 3.48
N PRO A 108 0.60 -13.51 4.57
CA PRO A 108 -0.06 -12.71 5.60
C PRO A 108 0.92 -12.15 6.63
N TRP A 109 1.87 -11.33 6.21
CA TRP A 109 2.87 -10.70 7.08
C TRP A 109 2.27 -9.97 8.30
N GLU A 110 1.05 -9.47 8.18
CA GLU A 110 0.30 -8.81 9.24
C GLU A 110 -0.11 -9.74 10.38
N SER A 111 0.11 -11.06 10.25
CA SER A 111 -0.02 -12.01 11.35
C SER A 111 1.22 -12.06 12.25
N LEU A 112 2.37 -11.52 11.84
CA LEU A 112 3.59 -11.52 12.67
C LEU A 112 3.41 -10.91 14.08
N PRO A 113 2.64 -9.83 14.29
CA PRO A 113 2.40 -9.28 15.63
C PRO A 113 1.76 -10.28 16.62
N SER A 114 1.10 -11.34 16.13
CA SER A 114 0.49 -12.37 16.97
C SER A 114 1.51 -13.26 17.70
N LEU A 115 2.79 -13.19 17.32
CA LEU A 115 3.87 -14.02 17.89
C LEU A 115 4.18 -13.75 19.36
N ASN A 116 3.57 -12.71 19.96
CA ASN A 116 3.74 -12.36 21.37
C ASN A 116 5.21 -12.39 21.80
N THR A 117 6.10 -11.80 21.00
CA THR A 117 7.57 -11.81 21.16
C THR A 117 8.06 -11.00 22.37
N GLY A 118 7.20 -10.73 23.35
CA GLY A 118 7.39 -9.73 24.40
C GLY A 118 7.23 -8.30 23.87
N PRO A 119 7.15 -7.30 24.75
CA PRO A 119 7.38 -5.92 24.37
C PRO A 119 8.84 -5.76 23.89
N PRO A 120 9.10 -4.92 22.88
CA PRO A 120 8.22 -3.88 22.33
C PRO A 120 7.22 -4.38 21.27
N ARG A 121 6.13 -3.61 21.08
CA ARG A 121 5.05 -3.95 20.12
C ARG A 121 5.60 -3.96 18.69
N LEU A 122 5.51 -5.12 18.04
CA LEU A 122 5.80 -5.31 16.63
C LEU A 122 4.61 -4.85 15.79
N SER A 123 4.83 -4.00 14.80
CA SER A 123 3.86 -3.66 13.76
C SER A 123 4.42 -4.01 12.39
N VAL A 124 3.52 -4.28 11.44
CA VAL A 124 3.89 -4.68 10.08
C VAL A 124 3.19 -3.78 9.08
N ALA A 125 3.98 -3.35 8.10
CA ALA A 125 3.54 -2.60 6.94
C ALA A 125 4.31 -3.16 5.75
N ARG A 126 3.88 -2.77 4.56
CA ARG A 126 4.53 -3.17 3.33
C ARG A 126 5.04 -1.94 2.62
N LEU A 127 6.07 -2.11 1.82
CA LEU A 127 6.75 -1.03 1.16
C LEU A 127 6.85 -1.33 -0.32
N VAL A 128 6.29 -0.43 -1.13
CA VAL A 128 6.66 -0.33 -2.54
C VAL A 128 7.69 0.78 -2.64
N PRO A 129 8.94 0.48 -3.01
CA PRO A 129 10.01 1.47 -2.97
C PRO A 129 9.68 2.64 -3.89
N SER A 130 9.97 3.86 -3.43
CA SER A 130 9.91 5.06 -4.27
C SER A 130 11.30 5.67 -4.41
N VAL A 131 11.67 6.09 -5.62
CA VAL A 131 12.95 6.78 -5.87
C VAL A 131 12.95 8.16 -5.24
N LEU A 132 11.81 8.85 -5.29
CA LEU A 132 11.62 10.20 -4.80
C LEU A 132 10.39 10.21 -3.90
N LYS A 133 10.58 10.72 -2.68
CA LYS A 133 9.58 10.70 -1.62
C LYS A 133 8.93 12.08 -1.50
N PRO A 134 7.82 12.36 -2.19
CA PRO A 134 7.19 13.67 -2.12
C PRO A 134 6.86 14.05 -0.67
N PRO A 135 6.96 15.35 -0.33
CA PRO A 135 6.56 15.81 0.99
C PRO A 135 5.07 15.53 1.22
N PRO A 136 4.65 15.40 2.49
CA PRO A 136 3.23 15.29 2.83
C PRO A 136 2.44 16.46 2.24
N LEU A 137 1.21 16.20 1.77
CA LEU A 137 0.33 17.28 1.31
C LEU A 137 -0.31 17.97 2.50
N SER A 138 -0.09 19.27 2.65
CA SER A 138 -0.73 20.09 3.67
C SER A 138 -2.20 20.29 3.35
N VAL A 139 -3.06 19.94 4.32
CA VAL A 139 -4.52 20.01 4.21
C VAL A 139 -5.10 20.64 5.48
N VAL A 140 -6.01 21.58 5.29
CA VAL A 140 -6.88 22.08 6.37
C VAL A 140 -8.20 21.31 6.29
N PRO A 141 -8.65 20.67 7.37
CA PRO A 141 -9.93 19.98 7.40
C PRO A 141 -11.10 20.90 6.94
N PRO A 142 -12.13 20.33 6.31
CA PRO A 142 -12.42 18.89 6.24
C PRO A 142 -11.58 18.12 5.21
N LEU A 143 -11.23 16.87 5.56
CA LEU A 143 -10.66 15.92 4.62
C LEU A 143 -11.71 15.43 3.63
N ARG A 144 -11.48 15.68 2.34
CA ARG A 144 -12.30 15.18 1.24
C ARG A 144 -12.11 13.66 1.06
N LEU A 145 -13.14 12.89 1.38
CA LEU A 145 -13.21 11.44 1.25
C LEU A 145 -14.24 11.07 0.18
N LEU A 146 -13.79 10.42 -0.89
CA LEU A 146 -14.65 9.86 -1.92
C LEU A 146 -14.88 8.36 -1.65
N LEU A 147 -16.12 8.00 -1.29
CA LEU A 147 -16.56 6.61 -1.21
C LEU A 147 -16.99 6.14 -2.61
N VAL A 148 -16.49 4.99 -3.04
CA VAL A 148 -16.79 4.40 -4.35
C VAL A 148 -17.28 2.98 -4.13
N THR A 149 -18.47 2.67 -4.63
CA THR A 149 -19.07 1.33 -4.54
C THR A 149 -19.51 0.86 -5.92
N SER A 150 -19.11 -0.35 -6.30
CA SER A 150 -19.58 -0.98 -7.53
C SER A 150 -20.81 -1.85 -7.24
N GLU A 151 -21.83 -1.72 -8.09
CA GLU A 151 -23.01 -2.60 -8.15
C GLU A 151 -23.25 -2.96 -9.62
N ALA A 152 -22.42 -3.85 -10.17
CA ALA A 152 -22.66 -4.39 -11.51
C ALA A 152 -23.86 -5.36 -11.50
N LYS A 153 -24.60 -5.44 -12.61
CA LYS A 153 -25.87 -6.21 -12.66
C LYS A 153 -25.68 -7.72 -12.53
N ASP A 154 -24.52 -8.23 -12.92
CA ASP A 154 -24.11 -9.62 -12.78
C ASP A 154 -23.36 -9.88 -11.48
N ASP A 155 -23.31 -8.89 -10.58
CA ASP A 155 -22.61 -8.93 -9.31
C ASP A 155 -23.57 -9.17 -8.13
N LEU A 156 -23.03 -9.72 -7.05
CA LEU A 156 -23.73 -9.77 -5.77
C LEU A 156 -23.58 -8.41 -5.10
N ALA A 157 -24.58 -7.54 -5.27
CA ALA A 157 -24.56 -6.21 -4.70
C ALA A 157 -24.27 -6.23 -3.19
N PHE A 158 -23.32 -5.39 -2.75
CA PHE A 158 -23.10 -5.12 -1.34
C PHE A 158 -24.33 -4.45 -0.74
N GLY A 159 -24.68 -4.83 0.48
CA GLY A 159 -25.86 -4.30 1.15
C GLY A 159 -25.71 -2.83 1.54
N ASP A 160 -26.84 -2.14 1.73
CA ASP A 160 -26.89 -0.77 2.26
C ASP A 160 -26.12 -0.62 3.59
N ARG A 161 -26.03 -1.69 4.38
CA ARG A 161 -25.30 -1.70 5.65
C ARG A 161 -23.81 -1.54 5.48
N ASP A 162 -23.20 -2.13 4.45
CA ASP A 162 -21.76 -1.99 4.21
C ASP A 162 -21.42 -0.50 3.99
N ARG A 163 -22.23 0.15 3.16
CA ARG A 163 -22.10 1.58 2.82
C ARG A 163 -22.33 2.47 4.01
N GLU A 164 -23.39 2.21 4.77
CA GLU A 164 -23.76 3.06 5.90
C GLU A 164 -22.67 3.07 6.98
N ILE A 165 -22.01 1.94 7.24
CA ILE A 165 -20.90 1.88 8.19
C ILE A 165 -19.71 2.73 7.72
N LEU A 166 -19.34 2.62 6.43
CA LEU A 166 -18.25 3.43 5.89
C LEU A 166 -18.59 4.92 5.85
N ARG A 167 -19.84 5.28 5.59
CA ARG A 167 -20.33 6.66 5.60
C ARG A 167 -20.36 7.27 7.00
N GLN A 168 -20.66 6.47 8.03
CA GLN A 168 -20.70 6.90 9.43
C GLN A 168 -19.34 6.85 10.14
N ALA A 169 -18.37 6.12 9.60
CA ALA A 169 -17.04 5.99 10.20
C ALA A 169 -16.25 7.31 10.33
N PRO A 170 -16.20 8.19 9.31
CA PRO A 170 -15.56 9.49 9.43
C PRO A 170 -16.45 10.50 10.19
N ASP A 171 -15.82 11.31 11.05
CA ASP A 171 -16.50 12.41 11.73
C ASP A 171 -16.86 13.55 10.75
N PRO A 172 -18.11 14.02 10.70
CA PRO A 172 -18.56 15.02 9.73
C PRO A 172 -17.97 16.43 9.96
N GLN A 173 -17.36 16.73 11.11
CA GLN A 173 -16.63 17.99 11.30
C GLN A 173 -15.24 17.94 10.67
N SER A 174 -14.65 16.74 10.62
CA SER A 174 -13.29 16.52 10.15
C SER A 174 -13.22 16.04 8.69
N TYR A 175 -14.33 15.59 8.11
CA TYR A 175 -14.41 15.02 6.77
C TYR A 175 -15.57 15.58 5.95
N GLU A 176 -15.31 15.79 4.66
CA GLU A 176 -16.35 16.00 3.65
C GLU A 176 -16.43 14.70 2.86
N VAL A 177 -17.59 14.03 2.92
CA VAL A 177 -17.77 12.72 2.29
C VAL A 177 -18.68 12.85 1.08
N ARG A 178 -18.20 12.38 -0.08
CA ARG A 178 -19.03 12.16 -1.27
C ARG A 178 -19.05 10.68 -1.62
N GLU A 179 -20.13 10.24 -2.24
CA GLU A 179 -20.35 8.84 -2.58
C GLU A 179 -20.67 8.72 -4.08
N VAL A 180 -20.02 7.77 -4.76
CA VAL A 180 -20.37 7.32 -6.11
C VAL A 180 -20.90 5.90 -6.01
N ARG A 181 -22.21 5.76 -6.23
CA ARG A 181 -22.92 4.48 -6.30
C ARG A 181 -22.95 3.97 -7.73
N ASP A 182 -23.19 2.67 -7.89
CA ASP A 182 -23.21 2.00 -9.19
C ASP A 182 -22.01 2.39 -10.07
N ALA A 183 -20.85 2.51 -9.41
CA ALA A 183 -19.73 3.26 -9.93
C ALA A 183 -19.25 2.72 -11.28
N THR A 184 -19.30 3.57 -12.29
CA THR A 184 -18.67 3.34 -13.60
C THR A 184 -17.32 4.03 -13.69
N GLY A 185 -16.51 3.66 -14.68
CA GLY A 185 -15.25 4.36 -14.94
C GLY A 185 -15.43 5.87 -15.12
N SER A 186 -16.36 6.30 -15.97
CA SER A 186 -16.62 7.73 -16.22
C SER A 186 -17.18 8.47 -15.01
N SER A 187 -18.10 7.89 -14.26
CA SER A 187 -18.70 8.54 -13.08
C SER A 187 -17.69 8.74 -11.96
N VAL A 188 -16.81 7.75 -11.72
CA VAL A 188 -15.70 7.87 -10.77
C VAL A 188 -14.75 8.97 -11.24
N MET A 189 -14.33 8.94 -12.50
CA MET A 189 -13.40 9.94 -13.04
C MET A 189 -13.95 11.36 -12.99
N ALA A 190 -15.22 11.56 -13.37
CA ALA A 190 -15.87 12.86 -13.30
C ALA A 190 -15.91 13.38 -11.85
N THR A 191 -16.30 12.52 -10.91
CA THR A 191 -16.38 12.89 -9.49
C THR A 191 -15.00 13.16 -8.90
N VAL A 192 -13.99 12.36 -9.26
CA VAL A 192 -12.61 12.54 -8.83
C VAL A 192 -12.06 13.89 -9.32
N HIS A 193 -12.35 14.29 -10.56
CA HIS A 193 -11.92 15.58 -11.09
C HIS A 193 -12.67 16.77 -10.48
N GLU A 194 -13.97 16.64 -10.23
CA GLU A 194 -14.78 17.71 -9.63
C GLU A 194 -14.48 17.89 -8.14
N PHE A 195 -14.41 16.78 -7.41
CA PHE A 195 -14.27 16.77 -5.96
C PHE A 195 -12.81 16.86 -5.51
N ASP A 196 -11.88 16.40 -6.34
CA ASP A 196 -10.43 16.40 -6.09
C ASP A 196 -10.07 15.77 -4.72
N PRO A 197 -10.46 14.51 -4.46
CA PRO A 197 -10.42 13.91 -3.13
C PRO A 197 -9.00 13.69 -2.59
N HIS A 198 -8.83 13.85 -1.27
CA HIS A 198 -7.60 13.48 -0.57
C HIS A 198 -7.52 11.97 -0.35
N ILE A 199 -8.67 11.34 -0.11
CA ILE A 199 -8.82 9.91 0.14
C ILE A 199 -9.87 9.35 -0.80
N VAL A 200 -9.55 8.25 -1.47
CA VAL A 200 -10.55 7.43 -2.17
C VAL A 200 -10.71 6.14 -1.37
N HIS A 201 -11.94 5.78 -1.01
CA HIS A 201 -12.26 4.50 -0.40
C HIS A 201 -13.17 3.72 -1.34
N PHE A 202 -12.58 2.77 -2.05
CA PHE A 202 -13.30 1.80 -2.83
C PHE A 202 -13.75 0.62 -1.96
N MET A 203 -15.02 0.26 -2.04
CA MET A 203 -15.56 -0.96 -1.46
C MET A 203 -16.16 -1.81 -2.59
N GLY A 204 -15.59 -2.99 -2.81
CA GLY A 204 -16.02 -3.82 -3.93
C GLY A 204 -15.31 -5.15 -4.08
N HIS A 205 -15.53 -5.80 -5.22
CA HIS A 205 -14.86 -7.04 -5.60
C HIS A 205 -13.47 -6.79 -6.18
N GLY A 206 -12.57 -7.73 -5.93
CA GLY A 206 -11.20 -7.75 -6.46
C GLY A 206 -10.91 -9.01 -7.27
N GLY A 207 -9.84 -8.96 -8.06
CA GLY A 207 -9.33 -10.09 -8.83
C GLY A 207 -7.97 -9.80 -9.45
N ILE A 208 -7.37 -10.82 -10.06
CA ILE A 208 -6.11 -10.69 -10.81
C ILE A 208 -6.43 -10.79 -12.31
N VAL A 209 -6.10 -9.75 -13.07
CA VAL A 209 -6.34 -9.66 -14.52
C VAL A 209 -5.01 -9.38 -15.23
N GLY A 210 -4.56 -10.34 -16.03
CA GLY A 210 -3.29 -10.21 -16.77
C GLY A 210 -2.06 -10.09 -15.85
N GLY A 211 -2.09 -10.73 -14.68
CA GLY A 211 -1.02 -10.67 -13.68
C GLY A 211 -1.02 -9.43 -12.80
N GLU A 212 -2.02 -8.55 -12.95
CA GLU A 212 -2.16 -7.31 -12.19
C GLU A 212 -3.42 -7.36 -11.33
N GLY A 213 -3.38 -6.80 -10.12
CA GLY A 213 -4.59 -6.62 -9.32
C GLY A 213 -5.56 -5.64 -9.96
N ALA A 214 -6.84 -5.98 -9.88
CA ALA A 214 -7.93 -5.22 -10.45
C ALA A 214 -9.10 -5.14 -9.45
N VAL A 215 -9.85 -4.04 -9.55
CA VAL A 215 -11.12 -3.85 -8.87
C VAL A 215 -12.26 -3.90 -9.88
N VAL A 216 -13.45 -4.25 -9.42
CA VAL A 216 -14.66 -4.26 -10.25
C VAL A 216 -15.35 -2.91 -10.20
N LEU A 217 -15.64 -2.33 -11.37
CA LEU A 217 -16.61 -1.26 -11.57
C LEU A 217 -17.73 -1.74 -12.50
N ARG A 218 -18.80 -0.98 -12.60
CA ARG A 218 -19.87 -1.21 -13.57
C ARG A 218 -19.46 -0.70 -14.95
N ASP A 219 -19.66 -1.52 -15.97
CA ASP A 219 -19.54 -1.10 -17.38
C ASP A 219 -20.68 -0.14 -17.75
N GLU A 220 -20.36 0.94 -18.45
CA GLU A 220 -21.30 2.01 -18.77
C GLU A 220 -22.38 1.57 -19.75
N ASN A 221 -22.02 0.70 -20.70
CA ASN A 221 -22.89 0.33 -21.82
C ASN A 221 -23.76 -0.87 -21.47
N THR A 222 -23.14 -1.89 -20.87
CA THR A 222 -23.79 -3.18 -20.56
C THR A 222 -24.37 -3.20 -19.15
N GLY A 223 -23.80 -2.41 -18.23
CA GLY A 223 -24.11 -2.50 -16.80
C GLY A 223 -23.54 -3.74 -16.12
N LEU A 224 -22.68 -4.51 -16.79
CA LEU A 224 -22.03 -5.70 -16.26
C LEU A 224 -20.70 -5.35 -15.59
N THR A 225 -20.03 -6.37 -15.06
CA THR A 225 -18.72 -6.27 -14.42
C THR A 225 -17.66 -5.78 -15.41
N ASN A 226 -16.94 -4.71 -15.02
CA ASN A 226 -15.78 -4.19 -15.73
C ASN A 226 -14.56 -4.20 -14.80
N TRP A 227 -13.51 -4.91 -15.20
CA TRP A 227 -12.28 -5.01 -14.43
C TRP A 227 -11.36 -3.83 -14.70
N ILE A 228 -11.08 -3.06 -13.65
CA ILE A 228 -10.19 -1.89 -13.71
C ILE A 228 -8.89 -2.22 -12.97
N ARG A 229 -7.82 -2.33 -13.73
CA ARG A 229 -6.48 -2.61 -13.20
C ARG A 229 -5.89 -1.42 -12.44
N ALA A 230 -4.96 -1.68 -11.53
CA ALA A 230 -4.25 -0.64 -10.78
C ALA A 230 -3.63 0.45 -11.67
N SER A 231 -3.04 0.08 -12.81
CA SER A 231 -2.46 0.95 -13.85
C SER A 231 -3.48 1.82 -14.58
N GLN A 232 -4.75 1.40 -14.62
CA GLN A 232 -5.84 2.23 -15.12
C GLN A 232 -6.24 3.26 -14.05
N VAL A 233 -6.40 2.83 -12.79
CA VAL A 233 -6.73 3.72 -11.68
C VAL A 233 -5.65 4.77 -11.46
N SER A 234 -4.36 4.38 -11.46
CA SER A 234 -3.24 5.30 -11.19
C SER A 234 -3.15 6.46 -12.19
N ARG A 235 -3.69 6.30 -13.41
CA ARG A 235 -3.72 7.36 -14.43
C ARG A 235 -4.85 8.37 -14.18
N GLY A 236 -5.89 7.96 -13.46
CA GLY A 236 -7.05 8.79 -13.17
C GLY A 236 -6.97 9.57 -11.85
N LEU A 237 -6.10 9.16 -10.92
CA LEU A 237 -6.02 9.78 -9.61
C LEU A 237 -5.34 11.17 -9.65
N PRO A 238 -5.93 12.21 -9.04
CA PRO A 238 -5.34 13.53 -8.96
C PRO A 238 -4.13 13.53 -8.02
N ILE A 239 -3.43 14.66 -8.01
CA ILE A 239 -2.32 14.85 -7.08
C ILE A 239 -2.80 15.13 -5.66
N SER A 240 -4.05 15.52 -5.44
CA SER A 240 -4.61 15.62 -4.09
C SER A 240 -4.76 14.26 -3.40
N THR A 241 -5.02 13.19 -4.17
CA THR A 241 -5.23 11.86 -3.61
C THR A 241 -3.92 11.28 -3.07
N ARG A 242 -3.91 11.05 -1.76
CA ARG A 242 -2.75 10.63 -0.97
C ARG A 242 -2.98 9.32 -0.23
N LEU A 243 -4.21 8.84 -0.20
CA LEU A 243 -4.58 7.56 0.40
C LEU A 243 -5.66 6.87 -0.44
N LEU A 244 -5.45 5.59 -0.70
CA LEU A 244 -6.44 4.71 -1.35
C LEU A 244 -6.81 3.56 -0.39
N CYS A 245 -8.04 3.55 0.08
CA CYS A 245 -8.59 2.45 0.87
C CYS A 245 -9.34 1.51 -0.08
N ILE A 246 -9.00 0.22 -0.10
CA ILE A 246 -9.60 -0.78 -0.99
C ILE A 246 -10.14 -1.92 -0.12
N SER A 247 -11.43 -1.88 0.14
CA SER A 247 -12.09 -2.81 1.03
C SER A 247 -13.01 -3.77 0.29
N THR A 248 -13.34 -4.87 0.97
CA THR A 248 -14.45 -5.74 0.61
C THR A 248 -15.63 -5.45 1.54
N GLY A 249 -16.86 -5.71 1.10
CA GLY A 249 -18.00 -5.75 2.02
C GLY A 249 -18.00 -7.01 2.89
N PHE A 250 -18.75 -6.95 3.99
CA PHE A 250 -18.99 -8.05 4.93
C PHE A 250 -20.31 -8.78 4.65
N THR A 251 -21.20 -8.20 3.85
CA THR A 251 -22.47 -8.87 3.47
C THR A 251 -22.30 -9.88 2.33
N GLN A 252 -21.21 -9.80 1.57
CA GLN A 252 -20.92 -10.65 0.43
C GLN A 252 -19.45 -11.07 0.41
N LYS A 253 -19.21 -12.26 -0.15
CA LYS A 253 -17.86 -12.78 -0.32
C LYS A 253 -17.18 -12.10 -1.52
N ASN A 254 -15.94 -11.67 -1.35
CA ASN A 254 -15.13 -11.15 -2.44
C ASN A 254 -14.87 -12.23 -3.51
N TYR A 255 -14.78 -11.85 -4.79
CA TYR A 255 -14.46 -12.80 -5.86
C TYR A 255 -13.08 -13.41 -5.65
N ASP A 256 -12.09 -12.54 -5.48
CA ASP A 256 -10.75 -12.92 -5.11
C ASP A 256 -10.09 -11.78 -4.31
N ILE A 257 -10.05 -11.96 -3.00
CA ILE A 257 -9.46 -10.99 -2.07
C ILE A 257 -7.98 -10.73 -2.35
N ASN A 258 -7.27 -11.71 -2.94
CA ASN A 258 -5.87 -11.54 -3.34
C ASN A 258 -5.72 -10.50 -4.45
N GLY A 259 -6.77 -10.27 -5.24
CA GLY A 259 -6.82 -9.19 -6.23
C GLY A 259 -6.67 -7.80 -5.62
N LEU A 260 -7.25 -7.57 -4.43
CA LEU A 260 -7.11 -6.30 -3.71
C LEU A 260 -5.68 -6.09 -3.21
N VAL A 261 -5.07 -7.16 -2.71
CA VAL A 261 -3.67 -7.17 -2.27
C VAL A 261 -2.74 -6.91 -3.47
N GLY A 262 -2.92 -7.66 -4.56
CA GLY A 262 -2.17 -7.47 -5.81
C GLY A 262 -2.35 -6.08 -6.42
N PHE A 263 -3.51 -5.44 -6.21
CA PHE A 263 -3.76 -4.08 -6.65
C PHE A 263 -2.87 -3.10 -5.86
N ALA A 264 -2.87 -3.22 -4.53
CA ALA A 264 -2.06 -2.35 -3.68
C ALA A 264 -0.55 -2.57 -3.83
N HIS A 265 -0.14 -3.76 -4.27
CA HIS A 265 1.25 -4.14 -4.60
C HIS A 265 1.62 -3.97 -6.06
N ALA A 266 0.81 -3.24 -6.85
CA ALA A 266 1.17 -2.94 -8.22
C ALA A 266 2.63 -2.41 -8.30
N PRO A 267 3.40 -2.71 -9.36
CA PRO A 267 4.80 -2.31 -9.43
C PRO A 267 5.00 -0.81 -9.21
N GLN A 268 6.21 -0.39 -8.82
CA GLN A 268 6.54 1.03 -8.62
C GLN A 268 6.16 1.94 -9.81
N ALA A 269 6.22 1.41 -11.04
CA ALA A 269 5.80 2.09 -12.26
C ALA A 269 4.31 2.49 -12.25
N VAL A 270 3.49 1.78 -11.47
CA VAL A 270 2.07 2.07 -11.25
C VAL A 270 1.95 3.03 -10.06
N ARG A 271 1.63 4.29 -10.37
CA ARG A 271 1.61 5.43 -9.43
C ARG A 271 0.37 5.44 -8.53
N LEU A 272 0.21 4.43 -7.70
CA LEU A 272 -0.79 4.47 -6.63
C LEU A 272 -0.24 5.27 -5.43
N PRO A 273 -1.11 5.95 -4.68
CA PRO A 273 -0.75 6.50 -3.38
C PRO A 273 -0.62 5.38 -2.33
N THR A 274 -0.27 5.71 -1.08
CA THR A 274 -0.34 4.77 0.03
C THR A 274 -1.72 4.08 0.07
N CYS A 275 -1.73 2.77 0.25
CA CYS A 275 -2.96 1.97 0.21
C CYS A 275 -3.24 1.27 1.54
N ILE A 276 -4.51 1.16 1.91
CA ILE A 276 -4.98 0.21 2.93
C ILE A 276 -5.92 -0.76 2.25
N VAL A 277 -5.68 -2.06 2.39
CA VAL A 277 -6.49 -3.08 1.70
C VAL A 277 -6.94 -4.20 2.60
N ASN A 278 -8.10 -4.80 2.29
CA ASN A 278 -8.47 -6.06 2.90
C ASN A 278 -7.69 -7.22 2.28
N ARG A 279 -7.27 -8.15 3.13
CA ARG A 279 -6.61 -9.41 2.73
C ARG A 279 -7.36 -10.66 3.16
N ALA A 280 -8.40 -10.50 3.96
CA ALA A 280 -9.27 -11.58 4.42
C ALA A 280 -10.73 -11.11 4.42
N GLU A 281 -11.64 -12.05 4.59
CA GLU A 281 -13.06 -11.77 4.82
C GLU A 281 -13.23 -11.05 6.17
N VAL A 282 -14.20 -10.15 6.23
CA VAL A 282 -14.46 -9.29 7.39
C VAL A 282 -15.94 -9.38 7.79
N ASP A 283 -16.22 -9.14 9.06
CA ASP A 283 -17.56 -9.03 9.63
C ASP A 283 -17.95 -7.57 9.91
N GLU A 284 -19.25 -7.33 10.13
CA GLU A 284 -19.79 -5.98 10.36
C GLU A 284 -19.08 -5.26 11.53
N ALA A 285 -18.88 -5.98 12.63
CA ALA A 285 -18.26 -5.44 13.83
C ALA A 285 -16.79 -5.06 13.59
N GLY A 286 -16.04 -5.88 12.86
CA GLY A 286 -14.65 -5.63 12.48
C GLY A 286 -14.51 -4.43 11.57
N VAL A 287 -15.34 -4.31 10.53
CA VAL A 287 -15.36 -3.15 9.61
C VAL A 287 -15.67 -1.86 10.37
N ARG A 288 -16.70 -1.86 11.23
CA ARG A 288 -17.06 -0.70 12.06
C ARG A 288 -15.93 -0.33 13.02
N CYS A 289 -15.32 -1.33 13.67
CA CYS A 289 -14.25 -1.14 14.63
C CYS A 289 -13.00 -0.55 13.96
N PHE A 290 -12.55 -1.16 12.87
CA PHE A 290 -11.33 -0.76 12.16
C PHE A 290 -11.49 0.62 11.53
N TRP A 291 -12.47 0.84 10.64
CA TRP A 291 -12.57 2.09 9.89
C TRP A 291 -12.97 3.27 10.77
N GLY A 292 -13.84 3.07 11.76
CA GLY A 292 -14.17 4.11 12.73
C GLY A 292 -12.94 4.54 13.54
N GLN A 293 -12.08 3.59 13.92
CA GLN A 293 -10.83 3.92 14.61
C GLN A 293 -9.80 4.56 13.69
N PHE A 294 -9.67 4.06 12.46
CA PHE A 294 -8.71 4.55 11.49
C PHE A 294 -8.98 6.03 11.14
N TYR A 295 -10.21 6.37 10.75
CA TYR A 295 -10.54 7.74 10.35
C TYR A 295 -10.44 8.72 11.53
N ALA A 296 -10.85 8.32 12.73
CA ALA A 296 -10.64 9.14 13.93
C ALA A 296 -9.14 9.40 14.17
N ARG A 297 -8.33 8.34 14.15
CA ARG A 297 -6.88 8.46 14.42
C ARG A 297 -6.10 9.14 13.31
N LEU A 298 -6.54 9.08 12.06
CA LEU A 298 -5.89 9.79 10.97
C LEU A 298 -5.89 11.30 11.24
N VAL A 299 -6.97 11.82 11.83
CA VAL A 299 -7.07 13.23 12.24
C VAL A 299 -6.22 13.51 13.47
N ASP A 300 -6.38 12.70 14.53
CA ASP A 300 -5.62 12.85 15.79
C ASP A 300 -4.10 12.82 15.57
N GLU A 301 -3.65 11.95 14.67
CA GLU A 301 -2.23 11.74 14.33
C GLU A 301 -1.76 12.68 13.21
N ARG A 302 -2.50 13.76 12.95
CA ARG A 302 -2.18 14.82 11.99
C ARG A 302 -1.83 14.30 10.58
N GLY A 303 -2.51 13.26 10.12
CA GLY A 303 -2.32 12.65 8.80
C GLY A 303 -1.31 11.50 8.73
N SER A 304 -0.77 11.03 9.87
CA SER A 304 0.05 9.80 9.90
C SER A 304 -0.84 8.55 9.71
N VAL A 305 -0.80 8.00 8.50
CA VAL A 305 -1.55 6.80 8.13
C VAL A 305 -1.03 5.58 8.90
N LEU A 306 0.29 5.45 9.10
CA LEU A 306 0.85 4.32 9.83
C LEU A 306 0.38 4.26 11.28
N LYS A 307 0.43 5.40 12.00
CA LYS A 307 -0.06 5.45 13.39
C LYS A 307 -1.55 5.19 13.47
N ALA A 308 -2.33 5.78 12.57
CA ALA A 308 -3.77 5.58 12.49
C ALA A 308 -4.12 4.11 12.22
N TYR A 309 -3.42 3.48 11.27
CA TYR A 309 -3.54 2.06 10.94
C TYR A 309 -3.20 1.17 12.13
N ASN A 310 -2.04 1.37 12.76
CA ASN A 310 -1.62 0.58 13.92
C ASN A 310 -2.60 0.70 15.09
N ALA A 311 -3.16 1.89 15.32
CA ALA A 311 -4.20 2.09 16.32
C ALA A 311 -5.52 1.36 15.96
N ALA A 312 -5.89 1.32 14.69
CA ALA A 312 -7.07 0.59 14.20
C ALA A 312 -6.89 -0.93 14.34
N VAL A 313 -5.73 -1.47 13.94
CA VAL A 313 -5.38 -2.89 14.13
C VAL A 313 -5.39 -3.27 15.61
N ALA A 314 -4.77 -2.45 16.47
CA ALA A 314 -4.75 -2.71 17.91
C ALA A 314 -6.15 -2.71 18.54
N LYS A 315 -7.05 -1.82 18.10
CA LYS A 315 -8.43 -1.82 18.56
C LYS A 315 -9.19 -3.05 18.08
N LEU A 316 -9.02 -3.42 16.82
CA LEU A 316 -9.64 -4.60 16.23
C LEU A 316 -9.23 -5.88 16.96
N ALA A 317 -7.93 -6.05 17.24
CA ALA A 317 -7.41 -7.19 18.00
C ALA A 317 -8.03 -7.31 19.41
N GLY A 318 -8.41 -6.19 20.04
CA GLY A 318 -9.05 -6.16 21.35
C GLY A 318 -10.57 -6.18 21.34
N ALA A 319 -11.21 -6.14 20.16
CA ALA A 319 -12.66 -5.95 20.04
C ALA A 319 -13.47 -7.27 20.11
N GLY A 320 -12.82 -8.43 20.06
CA GLY A 320 -13.49 -9.74 20.09
C GLY A 320 -14.37 -10.01 18.87
N THR A 321 -14.08 -9.38 17.74
CA THR A 321 -14.78 -9.58 16.46
C THR A 321 -14.38 -10.90 15.80
N ALA A 322 -15.20 -11.40 14.87
CA ALA A 322 -14.80 -12.56 14.06
C ALA A 322 -13.72 -12.18 13.03
N THR A 323 -13.60 -10.88 12.69
CA THR A 323 -12.53 -10.36 11.83
C THR A 323 -11.17 -10.44 12.53
N PRO A 324 -10.20 -11.20 11.98
CA PRO A 324 -8.83 -11.20 12.49
C PRO A 324 -8.15 -9.83 12.31
N ALA A 325 -7.22 -9.48 13.21
CA ALA A 325 -6.52 -8.19 13.16
C ALA A 325 -5.67 -8.02 11.89
N GLU A 326 -5.17 -9.14 11.38
CA GLU A 326 -4.43 -9.24 10.13
C GLU A 326 -5.31 -9.07 8.88
N SER A 327 -6.63 -8.92 8.98
CA SER A 327 -7.52 -8.81 7.80
C SER A 327 -7.29 -7.55 6.96
N PHE A 328 -6.50 -6.61 7.47
CA PHE A 328 -6.11 -5.38 6.80
C PHE A 328 -4.61 -5.39 6.54
N SER A 329 -4.19 -4.70 5.48
CA SER A 329 -2.80 -4.52 5.10
C SER A 329 -2.55 -3.08 4.75
N LEU A 330 -1.46 -2.50 5.26
CA LEU A 330 -0.98 -1.18 4.90
C LEU A 330 0.18 -1.32 3.90
N VAL A 331 0.01 -0.72 2.72
CA VAL A 331 1.05 -0.64 1.69
C VAL A 331 1.50 0.80 1.56
N LEU A 332 2.66 1.10 2.13
CA LEU A 332 3.30 2.40 2.08
C LEU A 332 3.88 2.62 0.69
N ARG A 333 3.54 3.78 0.13
CA ARG A 333 4.06 4.30 -1.14
C ARG A 333 4.51 5.74 -0.95
N ASP A 334 5.16 6.30 -1.97
CA ASP A 334 5.56 7.71 -1.99
C ASP A 334 6.42 8.13 -0.79
N GLY A 335 7.06 7.16 -0.11
CA GLY A 335 8.06 7.40 0.91
C GLY A 335 7.58 7.95 2.24
N GLY A 336 6.30 7.81 2.57
CA GLY A 336 5.78 8.37 3.83
C GLY A 336 4.75 7.50 4.52
N ASP A 337 4.98 7.27 5.79
CA ASP A 337 3.97 6.88 6.78
C ASP A 337 2.90 7.99 6.99
N ARG A 338 3.22 9.21 6.52
CA ARG A 338 2.42 10.43 6.62
C ARG A 338 2.28 11.11 5.23
N PRO A 339 1.36 10.64 4.37
CA PRO A 339 1.16 11.25 3.06
C PRO A 339 0.35 12.57 3.11
N LEU A 340 -0.24 12.88 4.27
CA LEU A 340 -1.01 14.09 4.55
C LEU A 340 -0.42 14.81 5.77
N ARG A 341 -0.44 16.15 5.77
CA ARG A 341 -0.14 16.98 6.94
C ARG A 341 -1.37 17.80 7.27
N LEU A 342 -2.03 17.49 8.38
CA LEU A 342 -3.23 18.22 8.80
C LEU A 342 -2.85 19.42 9.67
N GLY A 343 -3.33 20.60 9.27
CA GLY A 343 -3.08 21.87 9.95
C GLY A 343 -4.34 22.71 10.10
N LYS A 344 -4.20 23.88 10.74
CA LYS A 344 -5.28 24.88 10.86
C LYS A 344 -5.30 25.89 9.72
N THR A 345 -4.14 26.10 9.10
CA THR A 345 -3.92 27.01 7.97
C THR A 345 -3.04 26.32 6.94
N ILE A 346 -3.13 26.77 5.69
CA ILE A 346 -2.23 26.34 4.61
C ILE A 346 -1.41 27.56 4.20
N ASP A 347 -0.08 27.46 4.26
CA ASP A 347 0.79 28.43 3.60
C ASP A 347 0.74 28.17 2.08
N PRO A 348 0.34 29.16 1.25
CA PRO A 348 0.21 28.94 -0.19
C PRO A 348 1.52 28.58 -0.89
N VAL A 349 2.67 29.07 -0.39
CA VAL A 349 3.99 28.80 -0.97
C VAL A 349 4.43 27.38 -0.63
N GLN A 350 4.24 26.97 0.63
CA GLN A 350 4.46 25.58 1.05
C GLN A 350 3.62 24.62 0.21
N HIS A 351 2.31 24.87 0.10
CA HIS A 351 1.40 24.01 -0.65
C HIS A 351 1.76 23.92 -2.13
N ALA A 352 2.10 25.05 -2.75
CA ALA A 352 2.58 25.06 -4.14
C ALA A 352 3.86 24.23 -4.31
N ALA A 353 4.81 24.35 -3.37
CA ALA A 353 6.04 23.56 -3.38
C ALA A 353 5.76 22.06 -3.19
N GLU A 354 4.85 21.67 -2.31
CA GLU A 354 4.44 20.27 -2.12
C GLU A 354 3.85 19.67 -3.40
N VAL A 355 2.94 20.40 -4.05
CA VAL A 355 2.32 19.98 -5.32
C VAL A 355 3.37 19.87 -6.43
N GLN A 356 4.28 20.85 -6.55
CA GLN A 356 5.35 20.83 -7.54
C GLN A 356 6.36 19.70 -7.30
N ALA A 357 6.71 19.41 -6.04
CA ALA A 357 7.53 18.27 -5.68
C ALA A 357 6.85 16.95 -6.09
N GLN A 358 5.54 16.80 -5.91
CA GLN A 358 4.81 15.61 -6.37
C GLN A 358 4.87 15.45 -7.90
N PHE A 359 4.64 16.52 -8.66
CA PHE A 359 4.72 16.48 -10.12
C PHE A 359 6.12 16.07 -10.59
N ALA A 360 7.16 16.69 -10.03
CA ALA A 360 8.55 16.38 -10.35
C ALA A 360 8.91 14.92 -9.99
N ALA A 361 8.48 14.45 -8.81
CA ALA A 361 8.66 13.06 -8.39
C ALA A 361 8.02 12.07 -9.36
N ARG A 362 6.77 12.33 -9.76
CA ARG A 362 6.05 11.52 -10.74
C ARG A 362 6.80 11.50 -12.07
N LEU A 363 7.11 12.65 -12.64
CA LEU A 363 7.76 12.74 -13.95
C LEU A 363 9.14 12.07 -13.95
N ALA A 364 9.93 12.27 -12.90
CA ALA A 364 11.21 11.58 -12.76
C ALA A 364 11.06 10.05 -12.71
N ALA A 365 10.02 9.52 -12.04
CA ALA A 365 9.74 8.08 -12.05
C ALA A 365 9.42 7.56 -13.47
N ASP A 366 8.59 8.27 -14.24
CA ASP A 366 8.29 7.88 -15.64
C ASP A 366 9.53 7.91 -16.53
N LEU A 367 10.36 8.95 -16.39
CA LEU A 367 11.59 9.09 -17.15
C LEU A 367 12.55 7.94 -16.81
N LYS A 368 12.68 7.59 -15.53
CA LYS A 368 13.50 6.44 -15.09
C LYS A 368 13.00 5.12 -15.66
N ASP A 369 11.69 4.91 -15.70
CA ASP A 369 11.13 3.68 -16.28
C ASP A 369 11.30 3.64 -17.80
N LYS A 370 11.12 4.76 -18.50
CA LYS A 370 11.41 4.85 -19.94
C LYS A 370 12.89 4.60 -20.24
N LEU A 371 13.81 5.12 -19.43
CA LEU A 371 15.25 4.91 -19.61
C LEU A 371 15.64 3.43 -19.70
N LYS A 372 14.96 2.55 -18.94
CA LYS A 372 15.18 1.09 -19.00
C LYS A 372 14.87 0.49 -20.38
N SER A 373 14.06 1.16 -21.20
CA SER A 373 13.67 0.69 -22.53
C SER A 373 14.57 1.20 -23.66
N TYR A 374 15.49 2.13 -23.40
CA TYR A 374 16.26 2.85 -24.43
C TYR A 374 17.78 2.70 -24.31
N GLU A 375 18.28 1.62 -23.71
CA GLU A 375 19.71 1.41 -23.43
C GLU A 375 20.62 1.78 -24.61
N ASP A 376 21.66 2.60 -24.34
CA ASP A 376 22.71 3.03 -25.27
C ASP A 376 22.29 3.78 -26.56
N THR A 377 21.17 4.51 -26.54
CA THR A 377 20.74 5.39 -27.64
C THR A 377 20.96 6.88 -27.35
N ASP A 378 21.02 7.74 -28.36
CA ASP A 378 21.02 9.21 -28.15
C ASP A 378 19.78 9.68 -27.35
N MET A 379 18.66 8.97 -27.52
CA MET A 379 17.43 9.19 -26.74
C MET A 379 17.65 8.94 -25.24
N SER A 380 18.45 7.93 -24.87
CA SER A 380 18.74 7.63 -23.46
C SER A 380 19.48 8.78 -22.78
N LYS A 381 20.40 9.43 -23.50
CA LYS A 381 21.10 10.62 -22.99
C LYS A 381 20.13 11.76 -22.71
N VAL A 382 19.24 12.07 -23.66
CA VAL A 382 18.23 13.15 -23.49
C VAL A 382 17.27 12.84 -22.33
N LEU A 383 16.80 11.61 -22.21
CA LEU A 383 15.95 11.18 -21.10
C LEU A 383 16.68 11.21 -19.77
N SER A 384 17.98 10.90 -19.75
CA SER A 384 18.84 10.94 -18.55
C SER A 384 19.02 12.38 -18.06
N ASP A 385 19.27 13.31 -18.97
CA ASP A 385 19.38 14.74 -18.65
C ASP A 385 18.05 15.26 -18.09
N SER A 386 16.93 14.92 -18.73
CA SER A 386 15.57 15.28 -18.26
C SER A 386 15.28 14.69 -16.88
N TYR A 387 15.68 13.43 -16.62
CA TYR A 387 15.53 12.80 -15.32
C TYR A 387 16.34 13.52 -14.24
N ALA A 388 17.58 13.90 -14.53
CA ALA A 388 18.43 14.65 -13.60
C ALA A 388 17.87 16.05 -13.28
N GLU A 389 17.28 16.72 -14.27
CA GLU A 389 16.58 18.00 -14.09
C GLU A 389 15.39 17.85 -13.14
N GLU A 390 14.53 16.86 -13.37
CA GLU A 390 13.35 16.64 -12.51
C GLU A 390 13.72 16.23 -11.08
N ARG A 391 14.81 15.47 -10.89
CA ARG A 391 15.35 15.21 -9.54
C ARG A 391 15.80 16.49 -8.83
N THR A 392 16.45 17.39 -9.56
CA THR A 392 16.90 18.69 -9.02
C THR A 392 15.70 19.55 -8.63
N ARG A 393 14.69 19.62 -9.50
CA ARG A 393 13.41 20.32 -9.21
C ARG A 393 12.74 19.73 -7.97
N PHE A 394 12.59 18.41 -7.91
CA PHE A 394 12.05 17.70 -6.75
C PHE A 394 12.78 18.08 -5.46
N THR A 395 14.11 18.06 -5.47
CA THR A 395 14.94 18.36 -4.29
C THR A 395 14.73 19.80 -3.82
N THR A 396 14.68 20.73 -4.77
CA THR A 396 14.44 22.15 -4.51
C THR A 396 13.07 22.36 -3.87
N PHE A 397 12.00 21.87 -4.49
CA PHE A 397 10.64 22.05 -3.98
C PHE A 397 10.39 21.32 -2.67
N SER A 398 10.98 20.13 -2.47
CA SER A 398 10.88 19.40 -1.21
C SER A 398 11.58 20.14 -0.07
N SER A 399 12.73 20.76 -0.34
CA SER A 399 13.45 21.59 0.63
C SER A 399 12.65 22.84 0.99
N THR A 400 12.05 23.50 -0.01
CA THR A 400 11.13 24.63 0.22
C THR A 400 9.92 24.20 1.04
N ALA A 401 9.29 23.07 0.75
CA ALA A 401 8.14 22.58 1.53
C ALA A 401 8.52 22.25 2.99
N ALA A 402 9.73 21.76 3.22
CA ALA A 402 10.25 21.41 4.54
C ALA A 402 10.71 22.62 5.38
N SER A 403 11.02 23.77 4.76
CA SER A 403 11.47 24.97 5.49
C SER A 403 10.35 25.72 6.22
N PHE A 404 9.09 25.35 6.00
CA PHE A 404 7.96 25.92 6.72
C PHE A 404 7.69 25.10 7.97
N ASP A 405 7.79 25.76 9.13
CA ASP A 405 7.43 25.17 10.42
C ASP A 405 5.93 24.82 10.42
N SER A 406 5.62 23.60 10.85
CA SER A 406 4.22 23.19 11.04
C SER A 406 3.73 23.71 12.40
N GLU A 407 2.82 24.68 12.41
CA GLU A 407 2.02 25.01 13.60
C GLU A 407 0.98 23.92 13.95
#